data_AF-A0A7M4A733-F1
#
_entry.id   AF-A0A7M4A733-F1
#
_cell.length_a   1.000
_cell.length_b   1.000
_cell.length_c   1.000
_cell.angle_alpha   90.00
_cell.angle_beta   90.00
_cell.angle_gamma   90.00
#
_symmetry.space_group_name_H-M   'P 1'
#
loop_
_entity.id
_entity.type
_entity.pdbx_description
1 polymer ?
#
loop_
_entity_poly.entity_id
_entity_poly.type
_entity_poly.pdbx_seq_one_letter_code
_entity_poly.pdbx_strand_id
1 'polypeptide(L)'
;MYIWGSENLDNCWTNFDNLSEGSSSEGYGEILFPEGQDVVVDFSCELQSGFSENFILEINESISIRMKFNIESGNCGGDECDLTLTLLRGDEQISQFTQPANSVNNGNDYTTGWDITVDDSIRTWSKDTRTTITVSYAVPAQTNGPCAVPDPLGQVDCSGSFRMYYSDEGGEPGDVYANFPIYVSITDPDSNLGKTSLGPMFFIIPFLAVTLLLGWISYREEWMTGEISEEKEPFDINTWASNSVEKINPLIWVPSSIELTRNSSKEWRKGGDLTSNKTRRIVTLCIMYFAQGLPWGFASVVFAAYLVDNGTSAGEIATLFATVALPWTFKWIWGPVVDAVFIEKYGPRRQWILFAQTGMALSLGSLMFIPDLNGQIELVTRILFVHNIFASLQDVATDALAVEILQPDEVAKVNGFMFAAKRGGIIVGGAALGVLITKIGITGVIAAQLALLLLIVFIPLTLREKPGVKLFPWSKVDAILVDTENNEVINEEEESLTPWADEEEFRVAKNVGYNVSATKVSI
;
A
#
# COMPACT_ATOMS: atom_id res chain seq x y z
N MET A 1 -28.90 9.44 9.71
CA MET A 1 -30.06 9.19 8.83
C MET A 1 -31.30 9.75 9.51
N TYR A 2 -32.02 10.59 8.77
CA TYR A 2 -33.28 11.22 9.10
C TYR A 2 -34.45 10.40 8.55
N ILE A 3 -35.60 10.46 9.21
CA ILE A 3 -36.83 9.74 8.85
C ILE A 3 -37.92 10.77 8.61
N TRP A 4 -38.56 10.72 7.45
CA TRP A 4 -39.55 11.68 6.96
C TRP A 4 -40.79 10.96 6.45
N GLY A 5 -41.91 11.67 6.35
CA GLY A 5 -43.13 11.07 5.83
C GLY A 5 -44.31 12.03 5.76
N SER A 6 -45.41 11.54 5.18
CA SER A 6 -46.65 12.30 4.99
C SER A 6 -47.50 12.38 6.26
N GLU A 7 -48.43 13.34 6.32
CA GLU A 7 -49.38 13.55 7.42
C GLU A 7 -50.30 12.33 7.67
N ASN A 8 -50.65 11.55 6.63
CA ASN A 8 -51.53 10.38 6.75
C ASN A 8 -50.77 9.04 6.87
N LEU A 9 -49.44 9.06 7.03
CA LEU A 9 -48.58 7.85 7.04
C LEU A 9 -48.59 6.99 5.76
N ASP A 10 -49.24 7.45 4.67
CA ASP A 10 -49.27 6.74 3.37
C ASP A 10 -47.88 6.56 2.75
N ASN A 11 -47.00 7.55 2.94
CA ASN A 11 -45.62 7.53 2.44
C ASN A 11 -44.64 7.84 3.58
N CYS A 12 -43.62 7.00 3.70
CA CYS A 12 -42.47 7.21 4.59
C CYS A 12 -41.17 7.00 3.82
N TRP A 13 -40.16 7.81 4.10
CA TRP A 13 -38.83 7.67 3.50
C TRP A 13 -37.72 8.07 4.47
N THR A 14 -36.50 7.67 4.16
CA THR A 14 -35.31 8.06 4.90
C THR A 14 -34.32 8.80 4.01
N ASN A 15 -33.51 9.67 4.62
CA ASN A 15 -32.43 10.39 3.94
C ASN A 15 -31.25 10.61 4.91
N PHE A 16 -30.01 10.64 4.41
CA PHE A 16 -28.86 11.04 5.20
C PHE A 16 -28.69 12.57 5.27
N ASP A 17 -29.23 13.28 4.28
CA ASP A 17 -29.31 14.73 4.28
C ASP A 17 -30.59 15.21 4.98
N ASN A 18 -30.52 16.42 5.55
CA ASN A 18 -31.67 17.11 6.14
C ASN A 18 -32.55 17.74 5.05
N LEU A 19 -33.06 16.91 4.14
CA LEU A 19 -34.01 17.29 3.10
C LEU A 19 -35.39 16.75 3.47
N SER A 20 -36.23 17.64 3.99
CA SER A 20 -37.60 17.40 4.48
C SER A 20 -38.68 17.56 3.40
N GLU A 21 -38.31 17.78 2.14
CA GLU A 21 -39.24 18.21 1.09
C GLU A 21 -40.38 17.20 0.93
N GLY A 22 -41.63 17.66 1.16
CA GLY A 22 -42.83 16.83 1.13
C GLY A 22 -43.18 16.13 2.45
N SER A 23 -42.37 16.29 3.50
CA SER A 23 -42.68 15.79 4.85
C SER A 23 -43.79 16.61 5.52
N SER A 24 -44.47 16.00 6.50
CA SER A 24 -45.49 16.65 7.34
C SER A 24 -44.96 17.91 8.00
N SER A 25 -45.73 19.00 7.90
CA SER A 25 -45.39 20.29 8.53
C SER A 25 -45.52 20.27 10.06
N GLU A 26 -46.29 19.32 10.60
CA GLU A 26 -46.47 19.12 12.04
C GLU A 26 -45.37 18.21 12.65
N GLY A 27 -44.51 17.60 11.82
CA GLY A 27 -43.44 16.72 12.28
C GLY A 27 -43.90 15.30 12.67
N TYR A 28 -45.15 14.95 12.39
CA TYR A 28 -45.69 13.60 12.57
C TYR A 28 -46.71 13.24 11.50
N GLY A 29 -46.94 11.93 11.33
CA GLY A 29 -48.07 11.39 10.60
C GLY A 29 -48.99 10.63 11.54
N GLU A 30 -50.30 10.68 11.28
CA GLU A 30 -51.32 10.03 12.11
C GLU A 30 -52.43 9.41 11.25
N ILE A 31 -52.81 8.17 11.61
CA ILE A 31 -53.99 7.50 11.07
C ILE A 31 -55.01 7.38 12.22
N LEU A 32 -56.24 7.81 11.94
CA LEU A 32 -57.38 7.68 12.84
C LEU A 32 -58.26 6.51 12.40
N PHE A 33 -58.59 5.64 13.35
CA PHE A 33 -59.43 4.47 13.16
C PHE A 33 -60.80 4.74 13.80
N PRO A 34 -61.90 4.71 13.03
CA PRO A 34 -63.25 4.82 13.57
C PRO A 34 -63.57 3.76 14.63
N GLU A 35 -64.53 4.06 15.49
CA GLU A 35 -64.99 3.14 16.54
C GLU A 35 -65.33 1.75 15.99
N GLY A 36 -64.86 0.72 16.70
CA GLY A 36 -65.13 -0.68 16.36
C GLY A 36 -64.32 -1.23 15.18
N GLN A 37 -63.33 -0.50 14.66
CA GLN A 37 -62.37 -1.01 13.69
C GLN A 37 -61.06 -1.44 14.36
N ASP A 38 -60.43 -2.46 13.77
CA ASP A 38 -59.11 -2.91 14.18
C ASP A 38 -58.06 -1.88 13.76
N VAL A 39 -57.08 -1.64 14.63
CA VAL A 39 -55.95 -0.75 14.36
C VAL A 39 -54.87 -1.58 13.69
N VAL A 40 -54.78 -1.48 12.36
CA VAL A 40 -53.79 -2.20 11.55
C VAL A 40 -53.01 -1.22 10.70
N VAL A 41 -51.70 -1.19 10.91
CA VAL A 41 -50.75 -0.41 10.11
C VAL A 41 -49.60 -1.30 9.66
N ASP A 42 -49.29 -1.20 8.37
CA ASP A 42 -48.14 -1.83 7.73
C ASP A 42 -47.62 -0.86 6.67
N PHE A 43 -46.43 -0.32 6.91
CA PHE A 43 -45.77 0.59 5.97
C PHE A 43 -44.26 0.45 6.04
N SER A 44 -43.60 0.87 4.96
CA SER A 44 -42.15 0.80 4.81
C SER A 44 -41.55 2.17 4.53
N CYS A 45 -40.56 2.55 5.31
CA CYS A 45 -39.74 3.73 5.11
C CYS A 45 -38.51 3.35 4.28
N GLU A 46 -38.51 3.69 2.99
CA GLU A 46 -37.39 3.40 2.08
C GLU A 46 -36.40 4.57 2.01
N LEU A 47 -35.11 4.25 1.86
CA LEU A 47 -34.09 5.24 1.56
C LEU A 47 -34.30 5.83 0.15
N GLN A 48 -34.61 7.13 0.06
CA GLN A 48 -35.00 7.80 -1.19
C GLN A 48 -33.83 8.00 -2.16
N SER A 49 -32.66 8.32 -1.63
CA SER A 49 -31.41 8.40 -2.39
C SER A 49 -30.48 7.32 -1.87
N GLY A 50 -30.13 6.36 -2.73
CA GLY A 50 -29.10 5.37 -2.41
C GLY A 50 -27.81 6.06 -1.95
N PHE A 51 -26.94 5.35 -1.27
CA PHE A 51 -25.73 5.97 -0.74
C PHE A 51 -24.88 6.56 -1.88
N SER A 52 -24.22 7.69 -1.61
CA SER A 52 -23.28 8.29 -2.57
C SER A 52 -22.15 7.33 -2.92
N GLU A 53 -21.74 6.52 -1.95
CA GLU A 53 -20.60 5.62 -2.03
C GLU A 53 -20.73 4.44 -1.06
N ASN A 54 -19.89 3.43 -1.28
CA ASN A 54 -19.84 2.25 -0.42
C ASN A 54 -19.23 2.66 0.93
N PHE A 55 -19.79 2.16 2.04
CA PHE A 55 -19.24 2.42 3.36
C PHE A 55 -19.18 1.15 4.20
N ILE A 56 -18.36 1.22 5.24
CA ILE A 56 -18.09 0.13 6.17
C ILE A 56 -18.44 0.64 7.56
N LEU A 57 -19.00 -0.21 8.41
CA LEU A 57 -19.29 0.10 9.80
C LEU A 57 -18.14 -0.33 10.73
N GLU A 58 -17.96 0.39 11.83
CA GLU A 58 -17.01 0.04 12.90
C GLU A 58 -17.50 -1.19 13.68
N ILE A 59 -16.61 -2.16 13.91
CA ILE A 59 -16.96 -3.42 14.59
C ILE A 59 -17.12 -3.16 16.10
N ASN A 60 -18.08 -3.82 16.75
CA ASN A 60 -18.43 -3.67 18.18
C ASN A 60 -19.05 -2.31 18.55
N GLU A 61 -19.26 -1.41 17.60
CA GLU A 61 -20.17 -0.27 17.76
C GLU A 61 -21.61 -0.71 17.43
N SER A 62 -22.59 0.11 17.77
CA SER A 62 -24.01 -0.20 17.51
C SER A 62 -24.63 0.78 16.52
N ILE A 63 -25.44 0.25 15.59
CA ILE A 63 -26.40 1.06 14.83
C ILE A 63 -27.54 1.39 15.78
N SER A 64 -27.74 2.67 16.07
CA SER A 64 -28.78 3.13 16.99
C SER A 64 -29.93 3.73 16.19
N ILE A 65 -31.07 3.06 16.20
CA ILE A 65 -32.32 3.52 15.59
C ILE A 65 -33.26 3.92 16.72
N ARG A 66 -33.76 5.15 16.67
CA ARG A 66 -34.74 5.70 17.58
C ARG A 66 -35.93 6.18 16.76
N MET A 67 -37.08 5.58 16.99
CA MET A 67 -38.36 5.94 16.40
C MET A 67 -39.34 6.21 17.53
N LYS A 68 -40.20 7.21 17.35
CA LYS A 68 -41.12 7.67 18.38
C LYS A 68 -42.56 7.50 17.88
N PHE A 69 -43.39 6.91 18.72
CA PHE A 69 -44.78 6.60 18.42
C PHE A 69 -45.70 7.11 19.52
N ASN A 70 -46.93 7.44 19.18
CA ASN A 70 -48.02 7.62 20.13
C ASN A 70 -49.19 6.79 19.61
N ILE A 71 -49.63 5.81 20.40
CA ILE A 71 -50.59 4.81 19.94
C ILE A 71 -51.73 4.72 20.95
N GLU A 72 -52.95 4.86 20.45
CA GLU A 72 -54.19 4.62 21.18
C GLU A 72 -54.98 3.53 20.46
N SER A 73 -55.13 2.39 21.12
CA SER A 73 -55.79 1.22 20.53
C SER A 73 -56.40 0.35 21.64
N GLY A 74 -57.13 -0.69 21.25
CA GLY A 74 -57.63 -1.69 22.18
C GLY A 74 -56.52 -2.47 22.89
N ASN A 75 -56.90 -3.41 23.75
CA ASN A 75 -55.96 -4.32 24.39
C ASN A 75 -56.02 -5.70 23.75
N CYS A 76 -54.87 -6.35 23.63
CA CYS A 76 -54.80 -7.68 23.01
C CYS A 76 -55.30 -8.83 23.89
N GLY A 77 -55.77 -8.55 25.11
CA GLY A 77 -56.36 -9.53 26.03
C GLY A 77 -55.35 -10.59 26.50
N GLY A 78 -55.01 -11.53 25.61
CA GLY A 78 -53.98 -12.57 25.76
C GLY A 78 -53.34 -13.06 24.45
N ASP A 79 -53.63 -12.45 23.29
CA ASP A 79 -52.96 -12.75 22.01
C ASP A 79 -51.66 -11.93 21.87
N GLU A 80 -50.66 -12.48 21.19
CA GLU A 80 -49.38 -11.81 20.90
C GLU A 80 -49.58 -10.77 19.79
N CYS A 81 -49.91 -9.54 20.16
CA CYS A 81 -49.80 -8.38 19.27
C CYS A 81 -48.62 -7.53 19.68
N ASP A 82 -47.72 -7.26 18.73
CA ASP A 82 -46.52 -6.49 18.98
C ASP A 82 -46.35 -5.36 17.96
N LEU A 83 -45.75 -4.27 18.40
CA LEU A 83 -45.12 -3.30 17.52
C LEU A 83 -43.80 -3.90 17.03
N THR A 84 -43.73 -4.18 15.73
CA THR A 84 -42.57 -4.80 15.10
C THR A 84 -41.90 -3.83 14.14
N LEU A 85 -40.61 -3.59 14.34
CA LEU A 85 -39.75 -2.81 13.45
C LEU A 85 -38.70 -3.74 12.85
N THR A 86 -38.53 -3.72 11.54
CA THR A 86 -37.53 -4.57 10.87
C THR A 86 -36.65 -3.74 9.96
N LEU A 87 -35.33 -3.93 10.08
CA LEU A 87 -34.33 -3.28 9.23
C LEU A 87 -33.92 -4.26 8.14
N LEU A 88 -34.15 -3.85 6.89
CA LEU A 88 -33.85 -4.62 5.70
C LEU A 88 -32.71 -3.95 4.92
N ARG A 89 -31.79 -4.79 4.43
CA ARG A 89 -30.72 -4.43 3.50
C ARG A 89 -30.96 -5.23 2.20
N GLY A 90 -31.56 -4.59 1.21
CA GLY A 90 -32.13 -5.29 0.06
C GLY A 90 -33.28 -6.20 0.52
N ASP A 91 -33.14 -7.50 0.29
CA ASP A 91 -34.09 -8.52 0.73
C ASP A 91 -33.67 -9.22 2.04
N GLU A 92 -32.51 -8.84 2.61
CA GLU A 92 -31.96 -9.45 3.82
C GLU A 92 -32.46 -8.73 5.07
N GLN A 93 -33.04 -9.48 6.01
CA GLN A 93 -33.39 -8.98 7.34
C GLN A 93 -32.15 -8.91 8.22
N ILE A 94 -31.75 -7.69 8.58
CA ILE A 94 -30.58 -7.41 9.40
C ILE A 94 -30.91 -7.54 10.89
N SER A 95 -32.01 -6.93 11.31
CA SER A 95 -32.46 -6.96 12.70
C SER A 95 -33.95 -6.71 12.78
N GLN A 96 -34.57 -7.18 13.86
CA GLN A 96 -35.96 -6.94 14.19
C GLN A 96 -36.08 -6.54 15.66
N PHE A 97 -36.81 -5.47 15.91
CA PHE A 97 -37.17 -5.00 17.23
C PHE A 97 -38.67 -5.23 17.45
N THR A 98 -39.02 -5.83 18.57
CA THR A 98 -40.41 -6.21 18.88
C THR A 98 -40.75 -5.74 20.28
N GLN A 99 -41.87 -5.03 20.42
CA GLN A 99 -42.35 -4.53 21.70
C GLN A 99 -43.85 -4.87 21.86
N PRO A 100 -44.27 -5.44 23.01
CA PRO A 100 -45.67 -5.76 23.25
C PRO A 100 -46.60 -4.56 23.08
N ALA A 101 -47.68 -4.73 22.31
CA ALA A 101 -48.64 -3.65 22.04
C ALA A 101 -49.21 -3.04 23.33
N ASN A 102 -49.48 -3.88 24.33
CA ASN A 102 -50.00 -3.47 25.65
C ASN A 102 -49.05 -2.55 26.45
N SER A 103 -47.79 -2.40 26.02
CA SER A 103 -46.82 -1.50 26.67
C SER A 103 -46.69 -0.15 25.97
N VAL A 104 -47.18 -0.05 24.73
CA VAL A 104 -47.08 1.15 23.89
C VAL A 104 -48.46 1.78 23.58
N ASN A 105 -49.56 1.06 23.80
CA ASN A 105 -50.94 1.48 23.49
C ASN A 105 -51.61 2.31 24.61
N ASN A 106 -50.92 3.30 25.17
CA ASN A 106 -51.41 4.06 26.33
C ASN A 106 -51.65 5.55 26.04
N GLY A 107 -51.65 5.95 24.77
CA GLY A 107 -51.82 7.35 24.35
C GLY A 107 -50.67 8.28 24.74
N ASN A 108 -49.57 7.74 25.29
CA ASN A 108 -48.35 8.50 25.58
C ASN A 108 -47.28 8.23 24.52
N ASP A 109 -46.36 9.16 24.42
CA ASP A 109 -45.21 9.04 23.54
C ASP A 109 -44.27 7.90 24.02
N TYR A 110 -43.93 7.00 23.10
CA TYR A 110 -43.00 5.91 23.30
C TYR A 110 -41.86 6.01 22.29
N THR A 111 -40.61 6.02 22.77
CA THR A 111 -39.40 6.02 21.94
C THR A 111 -38.71 4.65 22.03
N THR A 112 -38.39 4.07 20.88
CA THR A 112 -37.75 2.76 20.78
C THR A 112 -36.28 2.82 21.16
N GLY A 113 -35.77 1.86 21.94
CA GLY A 113 -34.35 1.70 22.23
C GLY A 113 -33.70 0.63 21.36
N TRP A 114 -33.73 0.79 20.03
CA TRP A 114 -33.23 -0.25 19.10
C TRP A 114 -31.76 -0.04 18.77
N ASP A 115 -30.90 -0.85 19.40
CA ASP A 115 -29.45 -0.87 19.16
C ASP A 115 -29.01 -2.21 18.57
N ILE A 116 -28.39 -2.16 17.39
CA ILE A 116 -27.93 -3.34 16.65
C ILE A 116 -26.40 -3.36 16.67
N THR A 117 -25.79 -4.32 17.36
CA THR A 117 -24.33 -4.45 17.41
C THR A 117 -23.77 -4.87 16.06
N VAL A 118 -22.76 -4.14 15.58
CA VAL A 118 -22.09 -4.40 14.29
C VAL A 118 -21.15 -5.60 14.40
N ASP A 119 -21.48 -6.64 13.63
CA ASP A 119 -20.63 -7.81 13.39
C ASP A 119 -20.12 -7.85 11.93
N ASP A 120 -19.31 -8.87 11.59
CA ASP A 120 -18.73 -9.02 10.26
C ASP A 120 -19.77 -9.20 9.13
N SER A 121 -20.99 -9.67 9.42
CA SER A 121 -22.04 -9.91 8.42
C SER A 121 -22.79 -8.63 8.00
N ILE A 122 -22.92 -7.69 8.93
CA ILE A 122 -23.63 -6.42 8.71
C ILE A 122 -22.69 -5.24 8.48
N ARG A 123 -21.38 -5.50 8.42
CA ARG A 123 -20.33 -4.49 8.35
C ARG A 123 -20.30 -3.68 7.06
N THR A 124 -20.49 -4.33 5.91
CA THR A 124 -20.31 -3.71 4.59
C THR A 124 -21.63 -3.29 3.97
N TRP A 125 -21.71 -2.06 3.46
CA TRP A 125 -22.88 -1.50 2.79
C TRP A 125 -22.49 -0.95 1.43
N SER A 126 -23.09 -1.50 0.37
CA SER A 126 -22.86 -1.03 -1.01
C SER A 126 -23.77 0.15 -1.33
N LYS A 127 -23.30 1.07 -2.18
CA LYS A 127 -24.05 2.23 -2.66
C LYS A 127 -25.39 1.88 -3.30
N ASP A 128 -25.43 0.73 -3.97
CA ASP A 128 -26.60 0.26 -4.72
C ASP A 128 -27.61 -0.48 -3.82
N THR A 129 -27.31 -0.62 -2.52
CA THR A 129 -28.15 -1.38 -1.60
C THR A 129 -29.31 -0.53 -1.13
N ARG A 130 -30.53 -1.03 -1.29
CA ARG A 130 -31.74 -0.41 -0.74
C ARG A 130 -31.80 -0.68 0.76
N THR A 131 -31.98 0.36 1.56
CA THR A 131 -32.18 0.24 3.01
C THR A 131 -33.62 0.59 3.31
N THR A 132 -34.33 -0.31 3.98
CA THR A 132 -35.75 -0.14 4.27
C THR A 132 -36.02 -0.47 5.73
N ILE A 133 -36.80 0.37 6.40
CA ILE A 133 -37.33 0.09 7.73
C ILE A 133 -38.81 -0.17 7.60
N THR A 134 -39.28 -1.35 7.99
CA THR A 134 -40.71 -1.69 7.97
C THR A 134 -41.30 -1.57 9.37
N VAL A 135 -42.50 -1.02 9.45
CA VAL A 135 -43.26 -0.85 10.69
C VAL A 135 -44.54 -1.65 10.56
N SER A 136 -44.77 -2.60 11.47
CA SER A 136 -45.97 -3.42 11.52
C SER A 136 -46.59 -3.37 12.91
N TYR A 137 -47.88 -3.07 12.97
CA TYR A 137 -48.65 -3.07 14.21
C TYR A 137 -50.11 -3.43 13.90
N ALA A 138 -50.65 -4.42 14.61
CA ALA A 138 -52.01 -4.89 14.43
C ALA A 138 -52.64 -5.24 15.78
N VAL A 139 -53.71 -4.53 16.15
CA VAL A 139 -54.43 -4.72 17.41
C VAL A 139 -55.93 -4.70 17.15
N PRO A 140 -56.70 -5.63 17.75
CA PRO A 140 -58.15 -5.66 17.57
C PRO A 140 -58.84 -4.43 18.18
N ALA A 141 -60.00 -4.09 17.66
CA ALA A 141 -60.84 -3.02 18.15
C ALA A 141 -61.13 -3.17 19.67
N GLN A 142 -61.29 -2.05 20.37
CA GLN A 142 -61.64 -2.07 21.79
C GLN A 142 -63.09 -2.50 22.00
N THR A 143 -63.31 -3.79 22.28
CA THR A 143 -64.66 -4.36 22.50
C THR A 143 -65.08 -4.46 23.97
N ASN A 144 -64.23 -4.06 24.92
CA ASN A 144 -64.44 -4.26 26.36
C ASN A 144 -64.64 -2.92 27.11
N GLY A 145 -65.37 -2.96 28.23
CA GLY A 145 -65.61 -1.79 29.08
C GLY A 145 -66.70 -0.86 28.55
N PRO A 146 -66.59 0.48 28.73
CA PRO A 146 -67.61 1.44 28.27
C PRO A 146 -67.80 1.45 26.73
N CYS A 147 -66.85 0.88 25.98
CA CYS A 147 -66.92 0.70 24.52
C CYS A 147 -67.72 -0.54 24.07
N ALA A 148 -68.19 -1.39 25.00
CA ALA A 148 -68.98 -2.58 24.68
C ALA A 148 -70.48 -2.30 24.46
N VAL A 149 -70.94 -1.09 24.80
CA VAL A 149 -72.34 -0.68 24.73
C VAL A 149 -72.44 0.57 23.85
N PRO A 150 -73.38 0.64 22.89
CA PRO A 150 -73.56 1.85 22.09
C PRO A 150 -73.90 3.02 23.00
N ASP A 151 -73.04 4.04 23.05
CA ASP A 151 -73.26 5.24 23.85
C ASP A 151 -74.27 6.17 23.16
N PRO A 152 -75.51 6.32 23.67
CA PRO A 152 -76.51 7.19 23.06
C PRO A 152 -76.22 8.69 23.25
N LEU A 153 -75.25 9.05 24.10
CA LEU A 153 -74.88 10.42 24.48
C LEU A 153 -73.51 10.87 23.93
N GLY A 154 -72.73 9.97 23.31
CA GLY A 154 -71.42 10.29 22.71
C GLY A 154 -70.39 10.82 23.70
N GLN A 155 -70.38 10.31 24.94
CA GLN A 155 -69.46 10.69 26.01
C GLN A 155 -68.19 9.82 26.06
N VAL A 156 -68.16 8.66 25.40
CA VAL A 156 -67.02 7.75 25.38
C VAL A 156 -66.46 7.69 23.96
N ASP A 157 -65.24 8.17 23.75
CA ASP A 157 -64.51 8.05 22.49
C ASP A 157 -63.77 6.71 22.48
N CYS A 158 -64.15 5.83 21.56
CA CYS A 158 -63.55 4.51 21.37
C CYS A 158 -62.81 4.42 20.02
N SER A 159 -62.46 5.57 19.44
CA SER A 159 -61.61 5.63 18.25
C SER A 159 -60.18 5.19 18.59
N GLY A 160 -59.50 4.63 17.59
CA GLY A 160 -58.08 4.32 17.67
C GLY A 160 -57.26 5.37 16.95
N SER A 161 -56.02 5.58 17.38
CA SER A 161 -55.05 6.41 16.67
C SER A 161 -53.68 5.73 16.63
N PHE A 162 -53.00 5.88 15.49
CA PHE A 162 -51.60 5.50 15.35
C PHE A 162 -50.82 6.68 14.81
N ARG A 163 -49.93 7.24 15.64
CA ARG A 163 -49.08 8.37 15.30
C ARG A 163 -47.60 7.98 15.33
N MET A 164 -46.86 8.40 14.30
CA MET A 164 -45.41 8.29 14.24
C MET A 164 -44.80 9.68 14.02
N TYR A 165 -43.79 10.01 14.83
CA TYR A 165 -43.03 11.26 14.69
C TYR A 165 -41.87 11.10 13.70
N TYR A 166 -41.56 12.19 12.99
CA TYR A 166 -40.46 12.30 12.04
C TYR A 166 -39.27 13.04 12.66
N SER A 167 -38.17 13.13 11.92
CA SER A 167 -37.00 13.94 12.29
C SER A 167 -37.30 15.45 12.22
N ASP A 168 -36.52 16.30 12.89
CA ASP A 168 -36.87 17.73 13.03
C ASP A 168 -36.64 18.63 11.82
N GLU A 169 -37.51 19.64 11.71
CA GLU A 169 -37.16 20.94 11.17
C GLU A 169 -37.38 22.08 12.19
N GLY A 170 -36.50 22.20 13.20
CA GLY A 170 -36.36 23.44 13.96
C GLY A 170 -37.16 23.64 15.27
N GLY A 171 -37.43 22.60 16.06
CA GLY A 171 -37.86 22.68 17.47
C GLY A 171 -37.95 21.31 18.17
N GLU A 172 -37.15 21.10 19.24
CA GLU A 172 -36.80 19.82 19.91
C GLU A 172 -37.60 18.52 19.58
N PRO A 173 -37.06 17.66 18.70
CA PRO A 173 -37.35 16.24 18.62
C PRO A 173 -36.04 15.53 18.88
N GLY A 174 -35.76 15.33 20.17
CA GLY A 174 -34.52 14.71 20.63
C GLY A 174 -34.37 13.23 20.25
N ASP A 175 -35.40 12.61 19.66
CA ASP A 175 -35.61 11.17 19.80
C ASP A 175 -35.89 10.41 18.50
N VAL A 176 -35.96 11.05 17.32
CA VAL A 176 -36.17 10.32 16.04
C VAL A 176 -34.95 10.45 15.12
N TYR A 177 -34.07 9.46 15.19
CA TYR A 177 -32.87 9.41 14.38
C TYR A 177 -32.40 7.96 14.18
N ALA A 178 -31.64 7.74 13.10
CA ALA A 178 -30.87 6.53 12.92
C ALA A 178 -29.39 6.88 12.71
N ASN A 179 -28.54 6.41 13.64
CA ASN A 179 -27.11 6.65 13.64
C ASN A 179 -26.35 5.37 13.24
N PHE A 180 -25.51 5.51 12.22
CA PHE A 180 -24.66 4.43 11.71
C PHE A 180 -23.19 4.74 12.06
N PRO A 181 -22.49 3.86 12.78
CA PRO A 181 -21.09 4.08 13.14
C PRO A 181 -20.18 3.79 11.94
N ILE A 182 -20.02 4.77 11.05
CA ILE A 182 -19.21 4.61 9.83
C ILE A 182 -17.71 4.54 10.19
N TYR A 183 -17.05 3.47 9.73
CA TYR A 183 -15.61 3.29 9.77
C TYR A 183 -14.92 4.22 8.77
N VAL A 184 -14.08 5.14 9.27
CA VAL A 184 -13.34 6.08 8.42
C VAL A 184 -12.05 5.42 7.94
N SER A 185 -11.98 5.07 6.65
CA SER A 185 -10.75 4.58 5.99
C SER A 185 -9.81 5.74 5.63
N ILE A 186 -8.51 5.47 5.69
CA ILE A 186 -7.39 6.40 5.38
C ILE A 186 -7.40 6.87 3.90
N THR A 187 -8.21 6.25 3.05
CA THR A 187 -8.18 6.43 1.60
C THR A 187 -9.21 7.42 1.05
N ASP A 188 -10.11 7.97 1.87
CA ASP A 188 -11.25 8.77 1.39
C ASP A 188 -11.22 10.25 1.84
N PRO A 189 -10.74 11.18 0.98
CA PRO A 189 -10.46 12.56 1.38
C PRO A 189 -11.70 13.43 1.66
N ASP A 190 -12.86 13.13 1.07
CA ASP A 190 -14.06 13.95 1.24
C ASP A 190 -14.70 13.77 2.62
N SER A 191 -14.55 12.59 3.22
CA SER A 191 -14.99 12.28 4.59
C SER A 191 -14.13 12.91 5.71
N ASN A 192 -12.99 13.52 5.35
CA ASN A 192 -11.97 14.01 6.30
C ASN A 192 -12.01 15.53 6.54
N LEU A 193 -13.05 16.24 6.07
CA LEU A 193 -13.19 17.67 6.30
C LEU A 193 -13.33 17.97 7.81
N GLY A 194 -12.25 18.47 8.43
CA GLY A 194 -12.22 18.91 9.83
C GLY A 194 -11.50 18.00 10.83
N LYS A 195 -11.05 16.81 10.43
CA LYS A 195 -10.18 15.94 11.25
C LYS A 195 -8.78 15.96 10.66
N THR A 196 -7.82 16.59 11.36
CA THR A 196 -6.45 16.71 10.88
C THR A 196 -5.83 15.32 10.73
N SER A 197 -5.68 14.85 9.49
CA SER A 197 -4.94 13.64 9.14
C SER A 197 -3.48 13.81 9.58
N LEU A 198 -3.12 13.22 10.71
CA LEU A 198 -1.76 13.17 11.24
C LEU A 198 -0.85 12.20 10.43
N GLY A 199 -1.42 11.43 9.50
CA GLY A 199 -0.75 10.31 8.81
C GLY A 199 0.50 10.68 8.01
N PRO A 200 0.46 11.65 7.08
CA PRO A 200 1.64 12.03 6.30
C PRO A 200 2.71 12.69 7.16
N MET A 201 2.30 13.49 8.16
CA MET A 201 3.21 14.26 9.01
C MET A 201 4.02 13.34 9.94
N PHE A 202 3.40 12.27 10.46
CA PHE A 202 4.06 11.25 11.27
C PHE A 202 5.14 10.47 10.52
N PHE A 203 5.04 10.33 9.20
CA PHE A 203 6.08 9.68 8.39
C PHE A 203 7.12 10.69 7.89
N ILE A 204 6.66 11.84 7.36
CA ILE A 204 7.52 12.82 6.69
C ILE A 204 8.47 13.49 7.68
N ILE A 205 8.03 13.84 8.89
CA ILE A 205 8.90 14.53 9.86
C ILE A 205 10.05 13.61 10.33
N PRO A 206 9.80 12.38 10.80
CA PRO A 206 10.89 11.45 11.13
C PRO A 206 11.74 11.09 9.92
N PHE A 207 11.15 10.90 8.74
CA PHE A 207 11.90 10.63 7.51
C PHE A 207 12.86 11.78 7.17
N LEU A 208 12.41 13.03 7.14
CA LEU A 208 13.25 14.20 6.89
C LEU A 208 14.32 14.37 7.98
N ALA A 209 13.98 14.14 9.25
CA ALA A 209 14.92 14.20 10.36
C ALA A 209 16.03 13.15 10.23
N VAL A 210 15.68 11.91 9.90
CA VAL A 210 16.64 10.82 9.65
C VAL A 210 17.49 11.12 8.41
N THR A 211 16.88 11.64 7.34
CA THR A 211 17.62 11.98 6.11
C THR A 211 18.61 13.13 6.34
N LEU A 212 18.22 14.16 7.09
CA LEU A 212 19.10 15.24 7.53
C LEU A 212 20.22 14.75 8.44
N LEU A 213 19.91 13.85 9.37
CA LEU A 213 20.89 13.25 10.28
C LEU A 213 21.91 12.38 9.52
N LEU A 214 21.45 11.59 8.54
CA LEU A 214 22.33 10.83 7.64
C LEU A 214 23.20 11.75 6.77
N GLY A 215 22.64 12.87 6.28
CA GLY A 215 23.39 13.89 5.57
C GLY A 215 24.46 14.55 6.46
N TRP A 216 24.12 14.85 7.72
CA TRP A 216 25.03 15.40 8.72
C TRP A 216 26.15 14.43 9.09
N ILE A 217 25.83 13.14 9.31
CA ILE A 217 26.83 12.10 9.56
C ILE A 217 27.75 11.93 8.36
N SER A 218 27.20 11.88 7.14
CA SER A 218 27.99 11.78 5.90
C SER A 218 28.94 12.97 5.72
N TYR A 219 28.51 14.18 6.10
CA TYR A 219 29.36 15.38 6.10
C TYR A 219 30.45 15.31 7.17
N ARG A 220 30.11 14.87 8.39
CA ARG A 220 31.04 14.80 9.54
C ARG A 220 32.11 13.71 9.39
N GLU A 221 31.78 12.59 8.77
CA GLU A 221 32.70 11.47 8.59
C GLU A 221 33.57 11.56 7.31
N GLU A 222 33.66 12.74 6.68
CA GLU A 222 34.52 12.97 5.51
C GLU A 222 34.24 12.02 4.34
N TRP A 223 33.00 11.51 4.20
CA TRP A 223 32.65 10.62 3.08
C TRP A 223 32.80 11.31 1.70
N MET A 224 32.88 12.65 1.68
CA MET A 224 32.91 13.51 0.50
C MET A 224 34.26 14.20 0.24
N THR A 225 35.24 14.05 1.14
CA THR A 225 36.55 14.72 1.03
C THR A 225 37.66 13.69 1.11
N GLY A 226 37.87 12.96 0.02
CA GLY A 226 39.22 12.53 -0.30
C GLY A 226 40.01 13.77 -0.68
N GLU A 227 41.12 14.00 0.03
CA GLU A 227 42.08 15.12 -0.13
C GLU A 227 41.64 16.45 0.51
N ILE A 228 42.26 16.79 1.66
CA ILE A 228 43.27 17.85 1.79
C ILE A 228 43.71 17.96 3.28
N SER A 229 45.02 17.84 3.44
CA SER A 229 45.94 18.16 4.56
C SER A 229 45.47 18.96 5.79
N GLU A 230 45.91 18.44 6.94
CA GLU A 230 46.57 19.08 8.11
C GLU A 230 46.02 20.35 8.80
N GLU A 231 46.21 20.31 10.13
CA GLU A 231 46.03 21.33 11.19
C GLU A 231 44.63 21.50 11.82
N LYS A 232 44.47 20.91 13.02
CA LYS A 232 43.36 21.14 13.95
C LYS A 232 43.68 22.32 14.86
N GLU A 233 42.94 23.43 14.71
CA GLU A 233 42.79 24.44 15.77
C GLU A 233 41.51 24.19 16.61
N PRO A 234 41.49 24.57 17.90
CA PRO A 234 40.37 24.31 18.79
C PRO A 234 39.12 25.11 18.38
N PHE A 235 37.97 24.43 18.41
CA PHE A 235 36.66 24.92 17.98
C PHE A 235 36.15 26.09 18.85
N ASP A 236 36.00 27.27 18.23
CA ASP A 236 35.34 28.46 18.83
C ASP A 236 33.92 28.63 18.28
N ILE A 237 32.94 28.63 19.18
CA ILE A 237 31.51 28.60 18.87
C ILE A 237 31.00 29.95 18.33
N ASN A 238 31.70 31.05 18.65
CA ASN A 238 31.27 32.41 18.30
C ASN A 238 31.59 32.78 16.84
N THR A 239 32.68 32.23 16.29
CA THR A 239 33.04 32.36 14.87
C THR A 239 32.24 31.41 13.97
N TRP A 240 31.75 30.29 14.50
CA TRP A 240 30.86 29.37 13.78
C TRP A 240 29.45 29.97 13.56
N ALA A 241 28.86 30.61 14.58
CA ALA A 241 27.51 31.15 14.49
C ALA A 241 27.40 32.31 13.49
N SER A 242 28.39 33.21 13.46
CA SER A 242 28.40 34.36 12.55
C SER A 242 28.61 33.95 11.08
N ASN A 243 29.51 33.01 10.80
CA ASN A 243 29.77 32.51 9.44
C ASN A 243 28.66 31.60 8.89
N SER A 244 27.84 31.01 9.77
CA SER A 244 26.72 30.14 9.37
C SER A 244 25.52 30.95 8.86
N VAL A 245 25.28 32.15 9.39
CA VAL A 245 24.11 32.98 9.00
C VAL A 245 24.31 33.63 7.62
N GLU A 246 25.55 33.93 7.20
CA GLU A 246 25.83 34.42 5.84
C GLU A 246 25.86 33.30 4.77
N LYS A 247 26.03 32.03 5.16
CA LYS A 247 26.09 30.88 4.22
C LYS A 247 24.73 30.21 3.97
N ILE A 248 23.67 30.60 4.68
CA ILE A 248 22.30 30.12 4.44
C ILE A 248 21.68 30.95 3.31
N ASN A 249 22.15 30.73 2.09
CA ASN A 249 21.48 31.20 0.87
C ASN A 249 21.12 29.95 0.05
N PRO A 250 19.82 29.59 -0.08
CA PRO A 250 19.37 28.30 -0.63
C PRO A 250 19.67 28.11 -2.13
N LEU A 251 20.25 29.11 -2.81
CA LEU A 251 20.73 29.01 -4.19
C LEU A 251 22.11 28.33 -4.33
N ILE A 252 22.86 28.10 -3.24
CA ILE A 252 24.25 27.61 -3.28
C ILE A 252 24.34 26.07 -3.15
N TRP A 253 23.22 25.35 -3.00
CA TRP A 253 23.25 23.87 -2.92
C TRP A 253 23.30 23.17 -4.30
N VAL A 254 23.17 23.94 -5.39
CA VAL A 254 23.18 23.45 -6.78
C VAL A 254 24.57 23.40 -7.47
N PRO A 255 25.63 24.17 -7.10
CA PRO A 255 26.86 24.16 -7.90
C PRO A 255 27.80 22.95 -7.70
N SER A 256 27.87 22.32 -6.52
CA SER A 256 28.89 21.28 -6.25
C SER A 256 28.52 19.86 -6.73
N SER A 257 27.22 19.56 -6.85
CA SER A 257 26.75 18.33 -7.49
C SER A 257 27.00 18.35 -9.02
N ILE A 258 27.05 19.53 -9.62
CA ILE A 258 27.35 19.74 -11.04
C ILE A 258 28.87 19.58 -11.32
N GLU A 259 29.74 19.95 -10.38
CA GLU A 259 31.19 19.72 -10.52
C GLU A 259 31.59 18.26 -10.27
N LEU A 260 30.96 17.58 -9.30
CA LEU A 260 31.15 16.15 -9.05
C LEU A 260 30.70 15.29 -10.24
N THR A 261 29.58 15.66 -10.89
CA THR A 261 29.10 15.00 -12.12
C THR A 261 29.98 15.29 -13.33
N ARG A 262 30.58 16.48 -13.45
CA ARG A 262 31.50 16.83 -14.55
C ARG A 262 32.84 16.09 -14.46
N ASN A 263 33.42 15.96 -13.27
CA ASN A 263 34.64 15.20 -13.05
C ASN A 263 34.40 13.69 -13.16
N SER A 264 33.28 13.18 -12.62
CA SER A 264 32.88 11.77 -12.78
C SER A 264 32.61 11.40 -14.24
N SER A 265 32.03 12.30 -15.04
CA SER A 265 31.80 12.09 -16.49
C SER A 265 33.12 12.07 -17.28
N LYS A 266 34.10 12.89 -16.90
CA LYS A 266 35.45 12.88 -17.49
C LYS A 266 36.21 11.58 -17.16
N GLU A 267 36.16 11.12 -15.92
CA GLU A 267 36.79 9.86 -15.50
C GLU A 267 36.07 8.63 -16.09
N TRP A 268 34.74 8.67 -16.23
CA TRP A 268 33.96 7.64 -16.93
C TRP A 268 34.35 7.51 -18.41
N ARG A 269 34.62 8.64 -19.09
CA ARG A 269 35.00 8.68 -20.52
C ARG A 269 36.45 8.25 -20.79
N LYS A 270 37.33 8.20 -19.78
CA LYS A 270 38.74 7.80 -19.95
C LYS A 270 38.94 6.31 -20.30
N GLY A 271 37.93 5.45 -20.07
CA GLY A 271 38.07 4.01 -20.31
C GLY A 271 39.00 3.33 -19.30
N GLY A 272 38.99 1.98 -19.25
CA GLY A 272 39.74 1.17 -18.28
C GLY A 272 38.98 -0.05 -17.75
N ASP A 273 39.63 -0.86 -16.93
CA ASP A 273 39.06 -1.99 -16.18
C ASP A 273 38.37 -1.53 -14.88
N LEU A 274 37.42 -2.33 -14.38
CA LEU A 274 36.69 -2.04 -13.13
C LEU A 274 37.60 -2.06 -11.90
N THR A 275 38.71 -2.80 -11.96
CA THR A 275 39.70 -2.89 -10.89
C THR A 275 40.55 -1.63 -10.78
N SER A 276 40.89 -0.98 -11.90
CA SER A 276 41.73 0.22 -11.94
C SER A 276 41.02 1.54 -11.59
N ASN A 277 39.74 1.71 -11.95
CA ASN A 277 39.05 3.00 -11.77
C ASN A 277 37.91 2.94 -10.72
N LYS A 278 38.16 3.56 -9.55
CA LYS A 278 37.22 3.66 -8.41
C LYS A 278 35.87 4.25 -8.80
N THR A 279 35.85 5.37 -9.52
CA THR A 279 34.60 6.03 -9.95
C THR A 279 33.77 5.13 -10.86
N ARG A 280 34.41 4.41 -11.78
CA ARG A 280 33.71 3.51 -12.70
C ARG A 280 33.13 2.30 -11.98
N ARG A 281 33.85 1.73 -11.01
CA ARG A 281 33.36 0.64 -10.13
C ARG A 281 32.11 1.08 -9.38
N ILE A 282 32.17 2.19 -8.67
CA ILE A 282 31.07 2.69 -7.83
C ILE A 282 29.85 3.03 -8.69
N VAL A 283 30.02 3.79 -9.77
CA VAL A 283 28.91 4.21 -10.65
C VAL A 283 28.27 2.99 -11.31
N THR A 284 29.06 2.01 -11.76
CA THR A 284 28.53 0.80 -12.39
C THR A 284 27.68 -0.01 -11.41
N LEU A 285 28.19 -0.26 -10.20
CA LEU A 285 27.47 -0.99 -9.17
C LEU A 285 26.18 -0.27 -8.77
N CYS A 286 26.23 1.05 -8.57
CA CYS A 286 25.04 1.85 -8.25
C CYS A 286 23.99 1.81 -9.37
N ILE A 287 24.40 1.94 -10.64
CA ILE A 287 23.48 1.86 -11.78
C ILE A 287 22.84 0.47 -11.86
N MET A 288 23.62 -0.60 -11.68
CA MET A 288 23.10 -1.97 -11.67
C MET A 288 22.09 -2.19 -10.54
N TYR A 289 22.35 -1.70 -9.33
CA TYR A 289 21.43 -1.84 -8.19
C TYR A 289 20.18 -0.97 -8.35
N PHE A 290 20.32 0.25 -8.86
CA PHE A 290 19.18 1.10 -9.21
C PHE A 290 18.27 0.42 -10.24
N ALA A 291 18.89 -0.14 -11.29
CA ALA A 291 18.23 -0.91 -12.33
C ALA A 291 17.46 -2.12 -11.78
N GLN A 292 18.04 -2.86 -10.83
CA GLN A 292 17.36 -3.99 -10.16
C GLN A 292 16.20 -3.53 -9.25
N GLY A 293 16.29 -2.33 -8.68
CA GLY A 293 15.22 -1.75 -7.87
C GLY A 293 13.95 -1.45 -8.66
N LEU A 294 14.08 -1.06 -9.93
CA LEU A 294 12.94 -0.69 -10.79
C LEU A 294 11.91 -1.83 -10.97
N PRO A 295 12.30 -3.06 -11.39
CA PRO A 295 11.40 -4.20 -11.43
C PRO A 295 10.77 -4.55 -10.08
N TRP A 296 11.56 -4.46 -8.99
CA TRP A 296 11.09 -4.76 -7.65
C TRP A 296 9.98 -3.81 -7.22
N GLY A 297 10.18 -2.50 -7.38
CA GLY A 297 9.19 -1.48 -7.03
C GLY A 297 7.88 -1.63 -7.79
N PHE A 298 7.96 -1.95 -9.08
CA PHE A 298 6.78 -2.26 -9.88
C PHE A 298 6.06 -3.52 -9.36
N ALA A 299 6.78 -4.61 -9.13
CA ALA A 299 6.19 -5.86 -8.68
C ALA A 299 5.49 -5.70 -7.32
N SER A 300 6.14 -5.03 -6.36
CA SER A 300 5.60 -4.90 -5.00
C SER A 300 4.43 -3.93 -4.88
N VAL A 301 4.35 -2.91 -5.72
CA VAL A 301 3.34 -1.84 -5.60
C VAL A 301 2.33 -1.91 -6.73
N VAL A 302 2.81 -1.76 -7.96
CA VAL A 302 1.94 -1.56 -9.14
C VAL A 302 1.28 -2.86 -9.57
N PHE A 303 2.05 -3.95 -9.63
CA PHE A 303 1.51 -5.24 -10.03
C PHE A 303 0.52 -5.79 -8.99
N ALA A 304 0.83 -5.64 -7.69
CA ALA A 304 -0.12 -5.98 -6.62
C ALA A 304 -1.43 -5.20 -6.76
N ALA A 305 -1.35 -3.88 -6.94
CA ALA A 305 -2.53 -3.04 -7.12
C ALA A 305 -3.34 -3.42 -8.37
N TYR A 306 -2.66 -3.72 -9.48
CA TYR A 306 -3.30 -4.18 -10.72
C TYR A 306 -4.08 -5.49 -10.52
N LEU A 307 -3.56 -6.45 -9.76
CA LEU A 307 -4.26 -7.70 -9.48
C LEU A 307 -5.53 -7.47 -8.65
N VAL A 308 -5.46 -6.59 -7.64
CA VAL A 308 -6.61 -6.24 -6.80
C VAL A 308 -7.69 -5.52 -7.60
N ASP A 309 -7.31 -4.51 -8.38
CA ASP A 309 -8.24 -3.68 -9.16
C ASP A 309 -9.03 -4.51 -10.19
N ASN A 310 -8.44 -5.58 -10.70
CA ASN A 310 -9.10 -6.50 -11.63
C ASN A 310 -9.76 -7.72 -10.96
N GLY A 311 -9.99 -7.67 -9.64
CA GLY A 311 -10.81 -8.65 -8.93
C GLY A 311 -10.12 -9.96 -8.55
N THR A 312 -8.78 -10.02 -8.54
CA THR A 312 -8.05 -11.20 -8.03
C THR A 312 -8.23 -11.30 -6.52
N SER A 313 -8.51 -12.49 -6.00
CA SER A 313 -8.73 -12.67 -4.56
C SER A 313 -7.47 -12.40 -3.74
N ALA A 314 -7.62 -11.86 -2.53
CA ALA A 314 -6.48 -11.58 -1.65
C ALA A 314 -5.65 -12.85 -1.33
N GLY A 315 -6.29 -14.01 -1.24
CA GLY A 315 -5.63 -15.30 -1.01
C GLY A 315 -4.73 -15.74 -2.18
N GLU A 316 -5.20 -15.54 -3.42
CA GLU A 316 -4.40 -15.83 -4.62
C GLU A 316 -3.21 -14.88 -4.75
N ILE A 317 -3.42 -13.58 -4.48
CA ILE A 317 -2.34 -12.59 -4.46
C ILE A 317 -1.29 -12.95 -3.41
N ALA A 318 -1.72 -13.31 -2.20
CA ALA A 318 -0.81 -13.74 -1.13
C ALA A 318 -0.01 -14.99 -1.54
N THR A 319 -0.67 -15.96 -2.18
CA THR A 319 -0.02 -17.18 -2.68
C THR A 319 1.00 -16.86 -3.77
N LEU A 320 0.68 -15.95 -4.69
CA LEU A 320 1.60 -15.50 -5.74
C LEU A 320 2.84 -14.88 -5.13
N PHE A 321 2.71 -13.90 -4.24
CA PHE A 321 3.85 -13.22 -3.62
C PHE A 321 4.67 -14.14 -2.71
N ALA A 322 4.04 -15.03 -1.95
CA ALA A 322 4.73 -16.03 -1.15
C ALA A 322 5.57 -16.97 -2.02
N THR A 323 5.00 -17.44 -3.14
CA THR A 323 5.70 -18.32 -4.09
C THR A 323 6.87 -17.59 -4.76
N VAL A 324 6.65 -16.35 -5.18
CA VAL A 324 7.68 -15.48 -5.78
C VAL A 324 8.84 -15.17 -4.83
N ALA A 325 8.58 -15.14 -3.51
CA ALA A 325 9.61 -14.93 -2.50
C ALA A 325 10.49 -16.16 -2.26
N LEU A 326 10.02 -17.39 -2.54
CA LEU A 326 10.74 -18.63 -2.22
C LEU A 326 12.18 -18.70 -2.76
N PRO A 327 12.48 -18.34 -4.03
CA PRO A 327 13.85 -18.39 -4.54
C PRO A 327 14.83 -17.52 -3.75
N TRP A 328 14.37 -16.40 -3.19
CA TRP A 328 15.18 -15.50 -2.36
C TRP A 328 15.57 -16.14 -1.03
N THR A 329 14.72 -17.02 -0.47
CA THR A 329 15.04 -17.79 0.74
C THR A 329 16.16 -18.81 0.49
N PHE A 330 16.17 -19.42 -0.70
CA PHE A 330 17.17 -20.43 -1.08
C PHE A 330 18.42 -19.83 -1.75
N LYS A 331 18.63 -18.51 -1.66
CA LYS A 331 19.78 -17.84 -2.30
C LYS A 331 21.15 -18.37 -1.86
N TRP A 332 21.23 -18.98 -0.67
CA TRP A 332 22.45 -19.60 -0.15
C TRP A 332 22.96 -20.75 -1.04
N ILE A 333 22.10 -21.37 -1.85
CA ILE A 333 22.48 -22.42 -2.82
C ILE A 333 23.34 -21.82 -3.95
N TRP A 334 23.05 -20.57 -4.35
CA TRP A 334 23.74 -19.95 -5.50
C TRP A 334 25.19 -19.61 -5.21
N GLY A 335 25.57 -19.35 -3.95
CA GLY A 335 26.96 -19.06 -3.58
C GLY A 335 27.92 -20.17 -4.04
N PRO A 336 27.76 -21.42 -3.53
CA PRO A 336 28.56 -22.55 -3.97
C PRO A 336 28.50 -22.83 -5.48
N VAL A 337 27.34 -22.63 -6.13
CA VAL A 337 27.17 -22.88 -7.57
C VAL A 337 27.98 -21.87 -8.40
N VAL A 338 27.87 -20.59 -8.08
CA VAL A 338 28.56 -19.50 -8.78
C VAL A 338 30.07 -19.52 -8.49
N ASP A 339 30.47 -20.01 -7.31
CA ASP A 339 31.88 -20.22 -6.93
C ASP A 339 32.50 -21.46 -7.59
N ALA A 340 31.79 -22.59 -7.68
CA ALA A 340 32.36 -23.84 -8.15
C ALA A 340 32.41 -23.98 -9.68
N VAL A 341 31.49 -23.34 -10.40
CA VAL A 341 31.33 -23.53 -11.85
C VAL A 341 31.55 -22.21 -12.56
N PHE A 342 32.72 -22.03 -13.19
CA PHE A 342 33.02 -20.82 -13.94
C PHE A 342 34.01 -21.05 -15.08
N ILE A 343 33.83 -20.30 -16.18
CA ILE A 343 34.79 -20.23 -17.28
C ILE A 343 35.73 -19.03 -17.09
N GLU A 344 36.97 -19.28 -16.67
CA GLU A 344 38.00 -18.24 -16.44
C GLU A 344 38.20 -17.29 -17.63
N LYS A 345 38.10 -17.83 -18.86
CA LYS A 345 38.35 -17.09 -20.11
C LYS A 345 37.44 -15.87 -20.30
N TYR A 346 36.24 -15.87 -19.72
CA TYR A 346 35.23 -14.83 -19.91
C TYR A 346 34.92 -14.00 -18.65
N GLY A 347 35.65 -14.26 -17.55
CA GLY A 347 35.39 -13.70 -16.23
C GLY A 347 34.52 -14.65 -15.40
N PRO A 348 34.90 -14.96 -14.14
CA PRO A 348 34.23 -16.00 -13.37
C PRO A 348 32.76 -15.68 -13.05
N ARG A 349 32.40 -14.39 -12.89
CA ARG A 349 31.06 -13.98 -12.44
C ARG A 349 30.16 -13.50 -13.57
N ARG A 350 30.72 -12.84 -14.59
CA ARG A 350 30.01 -12.32 -15.76
C ARG A 350 29.07 -13.31 -16.45
N GLN A 351 29.50 -14.56 -16.62
CA GLN A 351 28.69 -15.58 -17.30
C GLN A 351 27.37 -15.87 -16.56
N TRP A 352 27.40 -15.87 -15.24
CA TRP A 352 26.23 -16.11 -14.39
C TRP A 352 25.27 -14.93 -14.43
N ILE A 353 25.81 -13.71 -14.42
CA ILE A 353 25.01 -12.49 -14.58
C ILE A 353 24.29 -12.50 -15.94
N LEU A 354 24.99 -12.84 -17.03
CA LEU A 354 24.40 -12.90 -18.37
C LEU A 354 23.39 -14.05 -18.52
N PHE A 355 23.69 -15.21 -17.95
CA PHE A 355 22.78 -16.36 -17.95
C PHE A 355 21.48 -16.05 -17.21
N ALA A 356 21.59 -15.51 -16.00
CA ALA A 356 20.45 -15.10 -15.19
C ALA A 356 19.62 -14.03 -15.91
N GLN A 357 20.26 -13.01 -16.47
CA GLN A 357 19.57 -11.93 -17.16
C GLN A 357 18.86 -12.40 -18.44
N THR A 358 19.42 -13.39 -19.14
CA THR A 358 18.75 -14.03 -20.29
C THR A 358 17.52 -14.82 -19.83
N GLY A 359 17.62 -15.58 -18.74
CA GLY A 359 16.48 -16.29 -18.16
C GLY A 359 15.37 -15.35 -17.66
N MET A 360 15.74 -14.21 -17.09
CA MET A 360 14.80 -13.16 -16.71
C MET A 360 14.12 -12.52 -17.93
N ALA A 361 14.87 -12.25 -19.01
CA ALA A 361 14.30 -11.70 -20.24
C ALA A 361 13.30 -12.67 -20.89
N LEU A 362 13.61 -13.97 -20.94
CA LEU A 362 12.73 -15.00 -21.49
C LEU A 362 11.47 -15.18 -20.65
N SER A 363 11.60 -15.26 -19.33
CA SER A 363 10.45 -15.41 -18.43
C SER A 363 9.55 -14.16 -18.45
N LEU A 364 10.12 -12.95 -18.41
CA LEU A 364 9.35 -11.71 -18.50
C LEU A 364 8.70 -11.54 -19.89
N GLY A 365 9.42 -11.85 -20.96
CA GLY A 365 8.87 -11.87 -22.32
C GLY A 365 7.75 -12.89 -22.49
N SER A 366 7.80 -14.02 -21.80
CA SER A 366 6.74 -15.03 -21.85
C SER A 366 5.39 -14.53 -21.32
N LEU A 367 5.40 -13.62 -20.33
CA LEU A 367 4.19 -13.00 -19.78
C LEU A 367 3.45 -12.16 -20.83
N MET A 368 4.14 -11.64 -21.85
CA MET A 368 3.50 -10.86 -22.93
C MET A 368 2.59 -11.70 -23.83
N PHE A 369 2.76 -13.03 -23.83
CA PHE A 369 1.93 -13.94 -24.63
C PHE A 369 0.69 -14.43 -23.88
N ILE A 370 0.49 -14.02 -22.62
CA ILE A 370 -0.68 -14.36 -21.83
C ILE A 370 -1.76 -13.27 -22.06
N PRO A 371 -2.91 -13.60 -22.68
CA PRO A 371 -3.94 -12.61 -23.00
C PRO A 371 -4.64 -12.06 -21.74
N ASP A 372 -4.76 -12.88 -20.71
CA ASP A 372 -5.41 -12.55 -19.45
C ASP A 372 -4.55 -13.03 -18.28
N LEU A 373 -3.86 -12.08 -17.65
CA LEU A 373 -2.98 -12.34 -16.50
C LEU A 373 -3.78 -12.72 -15.24
N ASN A 374 -5.01 -12.23 -15.12
CA ASN A 374 -5.83 -12.40 -13.92
C ASN A 374 -6.68 -13.68 -14.00
N GLY A 375 -7.14 -14.06 -15.19
CA GLY A 375 -7.77 -15.35 -15.41
C GLY A 375 -6.82 -16.54 -15.34
N GLN A 376 -5.50 -16.32 -15.38
CA GLN A 376 -4.47 -17.37 -15.36
C GLN A 376 -3.39 -17.14 -14.29
N ILE A 377 -3.79 -16.69 -13.09
CA ILE A 377 -2.88 -16.36 -11.98
C ILE A 377 -1.92 -17.51 -11.62
N GLU A 378 -2.37 -18.76 -11.70
CA GLU A 378 -1.51 -19.92 -11.44
C GLU A 378 -0.35 -20.00 -12.46
N LEU A 379 -0.62 -19.79 -13.75
CA LEU A 379 0.40 -19.79 -14.79
C LEU A 379 1.36 -18.61 -14.61
N VAL A 380 0.82 -17.42 -14.31
CA VAL A 380 1.61 -16.22 -14.03
C VAL A 380 2.52 -16.43 -12.83
N THR A 381 2.00 -17.06 -11.76
CA THR A 381 2.77 -17.37 -10.56
C THR A 381 3.95 -18.32 -10.88
N ARG A 382 3.72 -19.37 -11.68
CA ARG A 382 4.79 -20.30 -12.10
C ARG A 382 5.88 -19.59 -12.93
N ILE A 383 5.48 -18.70 -13.84
CA ILE A 383 6.43 -17.93 -14.65
C ILE A 383 7.23 -16.95 -13.77
N LEU A 384 6.56 -16.22 -12.87
CA LEU A 384 7.22 -15.31 -11.95
C LEU A 384 8.12 -16.03 -10.94
N PHE A 385 7.78 -17.25 -10.53
CA PHE A 385 8.67 -18.11 -9.74
C PHE A 385 9.96 -18.42 -10.51
N VAL A 386 9.86 -18.87 -11.77
CA VAL A 386 11.02 -19.10 -12.64
C VAL A 386 11.82 -17.81 -12.85
N HIS A 387 11.15 -16.68 -13.06
CA HIS A 387 11.80 -15.37 -13.15
C HIS A 387 12.63 -15.06 -11.90
N ASN A 388 12.09 -15.33 -10.70
CA ASN A 388 12.75 -15.03 -9.44
C ASN A 388 13.89 -16.00 -9.10
N ILE A 389 13.88 -17.23 -9.62
CA ILE A 389 15.05 -18.12 -9.60
C ILE A 389 16.23 -17.42 -10.29
N PHE A 390 16.02 -16.89 -11.50
CA PHE A 390 17.07 -16.16 -12.21
C PHE A 390 17.42 -14.83 -11.55
N ALA A 391 16.44 -14.08 -11.03
CA ALA A 391 16.70 -12.83 -10.32
C ALA A 391 17.57 -13.03 -9.08
N SER A 392 17.28 -14.05 -8.26
CA SER A 392 18.09 -14.38 -7.08
C SER A 392 19.51 -14.84 -7.44
N LEU A 393 19.67 -15.56 -8.55
CA LEU A 393 20.98 -15.95 -9.07
C LEU A 393 21.79 -14.72 -9.55
N GLN A 394 21.13 -13.76 -10.21
CA GLN A 394 21.77 -12.52 -10.64
C GLN A 394 22.24 -11.68 -9.44
N ASP A 395 21.44 -11.59 -8.38
CA ASP A 395 21.75 -10.87 -7.14
C ASP A 395 23.03 -11.45 -6.50
N VAL A 396 23.07 -12.76 -6.29
CA VAL A 396 24.26 -13.44 -5.71
C VAL A 396 25.50 -13.32 -6.60
N ALA A 397 25.35 -13.45 -7.91
CA ALA A 397 26.48 -13.27 -8.83
C ALA A 397 27.01 -11.83 -8.85
N THR A 398 26.14 -10.83 -8.66
CA THR A 398 26.51 -9.42 -8.60
C THR A 398 27.13 -9.06 -7.24
N ASP A 399 26.62 -9.62 -6.14
CA ASP A 399 27.22 -9.49 -4.81
C ASP A 399 28.64 -10.08 -4.78
N ALA A 400 28.82 -11.28 -5.35
CA ALA A 400 30.14 -11.91 -5.48
C ALA A 400 31.10 -11.07 -6.33
N LEU A 401 30.61 -10.49 -7.42
CA LEU A 401 31.38 -9.56 -8.25
C LEU A 401 31.80 -8.31 -7.47
N ALA A 402 30.92 -7.75 -6.63
CA ALA A 402 31.24 -6.58 -5.81
C ALA A 402 32.37 -6.90 -4.80
N VAL A 403 32.30 -8.06 -4.13
CA VAL A 403 33.33 -8.51 -3.18
C VAL A 403 34.70 -8.68 -3.87
N GLU A 404 34.73 -9.12 -5.13
CA GLU A 404 35.99 -9.31 -5.86
C GLU A 404 36.65 -8.01 -6.34
N ILE A 405 35.87 -6.95 -6.62
CA ILE A 405 36.39 -5.71 -7.22
C ILE A 405 36.55 -4.59 -6.18
N LEU A 406 35.85 -4.63 -5.05
CA LEU A 406 35.94 -3.59 -4.01
C LEU A 406 37.20 -3.72 -3.17
N GLN A 407 37.81 -2.57 -2.85
CA GLN A 407 38.91 -2.47 -1.88
C GLN A 407 38.35 -2.39 -0.44
N PRO A 408 39.09 -2.82 0.60
CA PRO A 408 38.61 -2.88 1.98
C PRO A 408 37.98 -1.57 2.50
N ASP A 409 38.59 -0.43 2.16
CA ASP A 409 38.13 0.92 2.54
C ASP A 409 36.85 1.35 1.81
N GLU A 410 36.51 0.66 0.73
CA GLU A 410 35.38 0.97 -0.14
C GLU A 410 34.16 0.09 0.14
N VAL A 411 34.35 -1.12 0.70
CA VAL A 411 33.27 -2.11 0.83
C VAL A 411 32.05 -1.51 1.53
N ALA A 412 32.24 -0.90 2.70
CA ALA A 412 31.14 -0.34 3.48
C ALA A 412 30.44 0.84 2.77
N LYS A 413 31.23 1.79 2.24
CA LYS A 413 30.72 2.99 1.57
C LYS A 413 29.95 2.64 0.30
N VAL A 414 30.54 1.79 -0.54
CA VAL A 414 29.96 1.43 -1.84
C VAL A 414 28.74 0.53 -1.66
N ASN A 415 28.75 -0.41 -0.71
CA ASN A 415 27.56 -1.19 -0.39
C ASN A 415 26.41 -0.29 0.11
N GLY A 416 26.70 0.72 0.94
CA GLY A 416 25.71 1.73 1.33
C GLY A 416 25.11 2.47 0.13
N PHE A 417 25.94 2.94 -0.80
CA PHE A 417 25.48 3.58 -2.04
C PHE A 417 24.69 2.63 -2.94
N MET A 418 25.08 1.37 -3.06
CA MET A 418 24.37 0.35 -3.82
C MET A 418 22.95 0.13 -3.29
N PHE A 419 22.78 -0.01 -1.97
CA PHE A 419 21.46 -0.14 -1.35
C PHE A 419 20.61 1.14 -1.47
N ALA A 420 21.22 2.31 -1.31
CA ALA A 420 20.54 3.58 -1.54
C ALA A 420 20.05 3.70 -2.99
N ALA A 421 20.89 3.33 -3.96
CA ALA A 421 20.54 3.28 -5.38
C ALA A 421 19.41 2.27 -5.65
N LYS A 422 19.47 1.06 -5.07
CA LYS A 422 18.38 0.07 -5.15
C LYS A 422 17.06 0.63 -4.62
N ARG A 423 17.09 1.34 -3.49
CA ARG A 423 15.89 1.96 -2.91
C ARG A 423 15.35 3.09 -3.79
N GLY A 424 16.23 3.92 -4.36
CA GLY A 424 15.85 4.91 -5.37
C GLY A 424 15.17 4.28 -6.57
N GLY A 425 15.71 3.16 -7.06
CA GLY A 425 15.13 2.37 -8.13
C GLY A 425 13.74 1.83 -7.77
N ILE A 426 13.54 1.32 -6.56
CA ILE A 426 12.23 0.85 -6.07
C ILE A 426 11.20 1.99 -6.08
N ILE A 427 11.57 3.17 -5.58
CA ILE A 427 10.67 4.33 -5.53
C ILE A 427 10.29 4.77 -6.94
N VAL A 428 11.28 4.93 -7.82
CA VAL A 428 11.04 5.32 -9.22
C VAL A 428 10.25 4.22 -9.95
N GLY A 429 10.53 2.96 -9.68
CA GLY A 429 9.86 1.82 -10.31
C GLY A 429 8.39 1.75 -9.92
N GLY A 430 8.07 1.91 -8.63
CA GLY A 430 6.69 1.98 -8.16
C GLY A 430 5.95 3.20 -8.71
N ALA A 431 6.54 4.39 -8.63
CA ALA A 431 5.88 5.63 -9.04
C ALA A 431 5.77 5.78 -10.56
N ALA A 432 6.90 5.69 -11.28
CA ALA A 432 6.93 5.95 -12.72
C ALA A 432 6.24 4.84 -13.51
N LEU A 433 6.54 3.56 -13.23
CA LEU A 433 5.88 2.45 -13.92
C LEU A 433 4.39 2.36 -13.52
N GLY A 434 4.04 2.79 -12.30
CA GLY A 434 2.67 2.94 -11.85
C GLY A 434 1.89 3.97 -12.66
N VAL A 435 2.45 5.14 -12.92
CA VAL A 435 1.81 6.11 -13.83
C VAL A 435 1.73 5.56 -15.25
N LEU A 436 2.75 4.86 -15.73
CA LEU A 436 2.75 4.29 -17.08
C LEU A 436 1.64 3.26 -17.27
N ILE A 437 1.31 2.44 -16.26
CA ILE A 437 0.26 1.40 -16.40
C ILE A 437 -1.08 1.99 -16.82
N THR A 438 -1.40 3.20 -16.35
CA THR A 438 -2.66 3.91 -16.69
C THR A 438 -2.71 4.37 -18.15
N LYS A 439 -1.56 4.51 -18.81
CA LYS A 439 -1.45 5.02 -20.19
C LYS A 439 -1.23 3.94 -21.22
N ILE A 440 -0.35 2.98 -20.93
CA ILE A 440 0.10 1.95 -21.88
C ILE A 440 -0.38 0.53 -21.51
N GLY A 441 -1.11 0.39 -20.41
CA GLY A 441 -1.59 -0.90 -19.89
C GLY A 441 -0.47 -1.78 -19.34
N ILE A 442 -0.86 -2.92 -18.75
CA ILE A 442 0.07 -3.86 -18.11
C ILE A 442 1.09 -4.44 -19.11
N THR A 443 0.65 -4.81 -20.31
CA THR A 443 1.52 -5.35 -21.37
C THR A 443 2.56 -4.34 -21.83
N GLY A 444 2.18 -3.06 -21.93
CA GLY A 444 3.12 -1.98 -22.25
C GLY A 444 4.17 -1.79 -21.16
N VAL A 445 3.79 -1.90 -19.89
CA VAL A 445 4.74 -1.80 -18.78
C VAL A 445 5.68 -3.00 -18.73
N ILE A 446 5.18 -4.22 -18.92
CA ILE A 446 6.02 -5.44 -19.04
C ILE A 446 7.03 -5.28 -20.18
N ALA A 447 6.60 -4.76 -21.34
CA ALA A 447 7.50 -4.49 -22.47
C ALA A 447 8.55 -3.42 -22.14
N ALA A 448 8.17 -2.35 -21.43
CA ALA A 448 9.10 -1.32 -20.97
C ALA A 448 10.14 -1.88 -19.99
N GLN A 449 9.72 -2.75 -19.07
CA GLN A 449 10.63 -3.44 -18.15
C GLN A 449 11.56 -4.41 -18.87
N LEU A 450 11.07 -5.14 -19.87
CA LEU A 450 11.91 -6.01 -20.71
C LEU A 450 12.94 -5.19 -21.48
N ALA A 451 12.55 -4.06 -22.08
CA ALA A 451 13.46 -3.16 -22.78
C ALA A 451 14.52 -2.59 -21.84
N LEU A 452 14.12 -2.17 -20.64
CA LEU A 452 15.04 -1.71 -19.60
C LEU A 452 16.02 -2.82 -19.19
N LEU A 453 15.52 -4.03 -18.93
CA LEU A 453 16.33 -5.19 -18.59
C LEU A 453 17.37 -5.48 -19.67
N LEU A 454 16.96 -5.48 -20.94
CA LEU A 454 17.85 -5.66 -22.09
C LEU A 454 18.87 -4.53 -22.22
N LEU A 455 18.48 -3.29 -21.93
CA LEU A 455 19.39 -2.15 -21.89
C LEU A 455 20.47 -2.33 -20.81
N ILE A 456 20.09 -2.85 -19.63
CA ILE A 456 21.02 -3.13 -18.55
C ILE A 456 21.99 -4.25 -18.91
N VAL A 457 21.63 -5.22 -19.78
CA VAL A 457 22.51 -6.32 -20.23
C VAL A 457 23.78 -5.77 -20.89
N PHE A 458 23.70 -4.61 -21.56
CA PHE A 458 24.85 -3.99 -22.21
C PHE A 458 25.97 -3.62 -21.23
N ILE A 459 25.64 -3.37 -19.96
CA ILE A 459 26.61 -3.04 -18.92
C ILE A 459 27.54 -4.25 -18.66
N PRO A 460 27.09 -5.40 -18.15
CA PRO A 460 27.94 -6.58 -17.99
C PRO A 460 28.48 -7.11 -19.32
N LEU A 461 27.80 -6.91 -20.46
CA LEU A 461 28.37 -7.28 -21.77
C LEU A 461 29.60 -6.46 -22.18
N THR A 462 29.73 -5.20 -21.73
CA THR A 462 30.83 -4.31 -22.15
C THR A 462 31.89 -4.11 -21.07
N LEU A 463 31.66 -4.61 -19.86
CA LEU A 463 32.59 -4.52 -18.74
C LEU A 463 33.66 -5.62 -18.79
N ARG A 464 34.91 -5.22 -18.55
CA ARG A 464 36.03 -6.13 -18.26
C ARG A 464 36.24 -6.17 -16.74
N GLU A 465 36.07 -7.37 -16.16
CA GLU A 465 36.23 -7.61 -14.72
C GLU A 465 37.71 -7.53 -14.28
N LYS A 466 38.63 -8.07 -15.09
CA LYS A 466 40.09 -8.09 -14.84
C LYS A 466 40.87 -7.81 -16.14
N PRO A 467 42.09 -7.24 -16.07
CA PRO A 467 42.98 -7.15 -17.24
C PRO A 467 43.30 -8.56 -17.79
N GLY A 468 43.18 -8.75 -19.11
CA GLY A 468 43.44 -10.02 -19.80
C GLY A 468 42.21 -10.90 -20.13
N VAL A 469 41.02 -10.57 -19.61
CA VAL A 469 39.77 -11.33 -19.88
C VAL A 469 39.21 -11.02 -21.27
N LYS A 470 38.78 -12.06 -22.01
CA LYS A 470 38.14 -11.88 -23.34
C LYS A 470 36.70 -11.37 -23.19
N LEU A 471 36.37 -10.28 -23.88
CA LEU A 471 35.02 -9.72 -23.88
C LEU A 471 34.04 -10.58 -24.69
N PHE A 472 34.48 -11.10 -25.83
CA PHE A 472 33.68 -11.93 -26.74
C PHE A 472 34.49 -13.15 -27.22
N PRO A 473 33.84 -14.26 -27.62
CA PRO A 473 34.50 -15.45 -28.18
C PRO A 473 35.44 -15.12 -29.35
N TRP A 474 35.10 -14.10 -30.13
CA TRP A 474 35.84 -13.58 -31.29
C TRP A 474 36.79 -12.41 -30.98
N SER A 475 36.90 -11.98 -29.71
CA SER A 475 37.84 -10.90 -29.32
C SER A 475 39.28 -11.43 -29.18
N LYS A 476 40.24 -10.74 -29.80
CA LYS A 476 41.67 -11.01 -29.61
C LYS A 476 42.08 -10.56 -28.21
N VAL A 477 42.95 -11.33 -27.56
CA VAL A 477 43.63 -10.89 -26.33
C VAL A 477 44.78 -10.02 -26.79
N ASP A 478 44.78 -8.76 -26.40
CA ASP A 478 45.98 -7.94 -26.48
C ASP A 478 46.98 -8.55 -25.49
N ALA A 479 48.05 -9.14 -26.03
CA ALA A 479 49.11 -9.73 -25.23
C ALA A 479 49.72 -8.65 -24.34
N ILE A 480 49.91 -8.97 -23.06
CA ILE A 480 50.71 -8.17 -22.14
C ILE A 480 52.14 -8.20 -22.71
N LEU A 481 52.58 -7.09 -23.31
CA LEU A 481 53.99 -6.87 -23.57
C LEU A 481 54.63 -6.61 -22.21
N VAL A 482 55.24 -7.66 -21.63
CA VAL A 482 56.17 -7.50 -20.53
C VAL A 482 57.43 -6.90 -21.13
N ASP A 483 57.55 -5.58 -21.04
CA ASP A 483 58.75 -4.86 -21.41
C ASP A 483 59.87 -5.28 -20.45
N THR A 484 60.81 -6.09 -20.92
CA THR A 484 61.83 -6.75 -20.10
C THR A 484 63.09 -5.90 -19.95
N GLU A 485 63.07 -4.61 -20.34
CA GLU A 485 64.27 -3.77 -20.41
C GLU A 485 64.40 -2.68 -19.35
N ASN A 486 63.42 -2.45 -18.48
CA ASN A 486 63.59 -1.54 -17.34
C ASN A 486 63.64 -2.32 -16.02
N ASN A 487 64.85 -2.76 -15.66
CA ASN A 487 65.22 -3.04 -14.27
C ASN A 487 65.24 -1.72 -13.48
N GLU A 488 64.08 -1.09 -13.31
CA GLU A 488 63.87 -0.20 -12.18
C GLU A 488 63.44 -1.07 -11.01
N VAL A 489 64.36 -1.24 -10.07
CA VAL A 489 64.06 -1.68 -8.72
C VAL A 489 63.06 -0.68 -8.16
N ILE A 490 61.77 -1.04 -8.23
CA ILE A 490 60.75 -0.34 -7.47
C ILE A 490 61.10 -0.62 -6.01
N ASN A 491 61.61 0.41 -5.33
CA ASN A 491 61.84 0.39 -3.89
C ASN A 491 60.55 -0.08 -3.21
N GLU A 492 60.61 -1.21 -2.51
CA GLU A 492 59.56 -1.77 -1.66
C GLU A 492 59.28 -0.93 -0.39
N GLU A 493 59.59 0.38 -0.38
CA GLU A 493 59.52 1.22 0.83
C GLU A 493 58.41 2.29 0.82
N GLU A 494 57.55 2.37 -0.21
CA GLU A 494 56.46 3.36 -0.28
C GLU A 494 55.04 2.78 -0.44
N GLU A 495 54.85 1.47 -0.29
CA GLU A 495 53.52 0.96 0.10
C GLU A 495 53.37 1.19 1.61
N SER A 496 52.90 2.40 1.96
CA SER A 496 52.45 2.70 3.32
C SER A 496 51.53 1.58 3.79
N LEU A 497 52.01 0.80 4.76
CA LEU A 497 51.30 -0.27 5.45
C LEU A 497 49.87 0.18 5.74
N THR A 498 48.92 -0.26 4.91
CA THR A 498 47.51 -0.09 5.19
C THR A 498 47.24 -0.88 6.48
N PRO A 499 46.65 -0.29 7.55
CA PRO A 499 46.53 -0.92 8.88
C PRO A 499 45.79 -2.26 8.95
N TRP A 500 45.25 -2.73 7.82
CA TRP A 500 44.31 -3.82 7.67
C TRP A 500 44.83 -4.93 6.75
N ALA A 501 46.07 -4.81 6.23
CA ALA A 501 46.71 -5.88 5.44
C ALA A 501 46.86 -7.19 6.25
N ASP A 502 46.76 -7.09 7.57
CA ASP A 502 46.87 -8.19 8.53
C ASP A 502 45.51 -8.84 8.88
N GLU A 503 44.38 -8.33 8.37
CA GLU A 503 43.06 -8.91 8.64
C GLU A 503 42.86 -10.24 7.90
N GLU A 504 43.03 -11.35 8.64
CA GLU A 504 42.98 -12.71 8.12
C GLU A 504 41.66 -13.04 7.42
N GLU A 505 40.52 -12.57 7.93
CA GLU A 505 39.18 -12.82 7.36
C GLU A 505 39.01 -12.23 5.95
N PHE A 506 39.53 -11.03 5.72
CA PHE A 506 39.45 -10.38 4.41
C PHE A 506 40.38 -11.05 3.40
N ARG A 507 41.59 -11.42 3.84
CA ARG A 507 42.53 -12.19 3.03
C ARG A 507 41.94 -13.56 2.67
N VAL A 508 41.24 -14.23 3.59
CA VAL A 508 40.55 -15.51 3.33
C VAL A 508 39.42 -15.32 2.33
N ALA A 509 38.53 -14.33 2.49
CA ALA A 509 37.43 -14.09 1.55
C ALA A 509 37.93 -13.79 0.12
N LYS A 510 38.94 -12.93 -0.01
CA LYS A 510 39.60 -12.61 -1.29
C LYS A 510 40.33 -13.84 -1.85
N ASN A 511 41.10 -14.55 -1.02
CA ASN A 511 41.84 -15.74 -1.43
C ASN A 511 40.94 -16.93 -1.76
N VAL A 512 39.75 -17.07 -1.20
CA VAL A 512 38.80 -18.12 -1.63
C VAL A 512 38.39 -17.88 -3.08
N GLY A 513 38.07 -16.64 -3.46
CA GLY A 513 37.80 -16.29 -4.87
C GLY A 513 39.00 -16.53 -5.81
N TYR A 514 40.22 -16.21 -5.36
CA TYR A 514 41.44 -16.41 -6.16
C TYR A 514 41.95 -17.86 -6.18
N ASN A 515 41.88 -18.60 -5.07
CA ASN A 515 42.35 -19.99 -4.95
C ASN A 515 41.41 -20.96 -5.65
N VAL A 516 40.10 -20.71 -5.64
CA VAL A 516 39.15 -21.50 -6.45
C VAL A 516 39.44 -21.32 -7.95
N SER A 517 39.86 -20.12 -8.37
CA SER A 517 40.38 -19.85 -9.72
C SER A 517 41.79 -20.43 -9.99
N ALA A 518 42.64 -20.62 -8.99
CA ALA A 518 44.00 -21.13 -9.20
C ALA A 518 44.08 -22.66 -9.14
N THR A 519 43.14 -23.30 -8.42
CA THR A 519 43.12 -24.75 -8.22
C THR A 519 42.20 -25.38 -9.24
N LYS A 520 42.79 -25.85 -10.35
CA LYS A 520 42.10 -26.61 -11.41
C LYS A 520 41.21 -27.70 -10.80
N VAL A 521 39.90 -27.52 -10.83
CA VAL A 521 38.98 -28.67 -10.85
C VAL A 521 38.87 -29.08 -12.31
N SER A 522 39.78 -29.96 -12.73
CA SER A 522 39.59 -30.72 -13.96
C SER A 522 38.33 -31.57 -13.81
N ILE A 523 37.33 -31.32 -14.66
CA ILE A 523 36.41 -32.38 -15.09
C ILE A 523 37.03 -33.04 -16.31
#